data_AF-G4Z257-F1
#
_entry.id   AF-G4Z257-F1
#
_cell.length_a   1.000
_cell.length_b   1.000
_cell.length_c   1.000
_cell.angle_alpha   90.00
_cell.angle_beta   90.00
_cell.angle_gamma   90.00
#
_symmetry.space_group_name_H-M   'P 1'
#
loop_
_entity.id
_entity.type
_entity.pdbx_description
1 polymer ?
#
loop_
_entity_poly.entity_id
_entity_poly.type
_entity_poly.pdbx_seq_one_letter_code
_entity_poly.pdbx_strand_id
1 'polypeptide(L)'
;MLDGADTGVCTEPMDFDLLLPFCKAVVPYTACLPRYQALWYNHSALTKDRFVEQMFNKLVIQRKIYETNTTMADDDTDEWGGPRSITPRFTDNPDCENAFRNYFCWLNFPRCDSEGRSLLMCRSVCENFMTSCQYSSDLWRCGDPKYVNARSAEISTTWIDQKLVYYRAPYPGSPFKDNVADPDTNKPVVVCTPSLENTARSSCGASQVVLGFAAALWLLSY
;
A
#
# COMPACT_ATOMS: atom_id res chain seq x y z
N MET A 1 -8.29 26.28 6.38
CA MET A 1 -9.17 25.18 5.96
C MET A 1 -9.10 25.17 4.45
N LEU A 2 -8.29 24.28 3.85
CA LEU A 2 -8.33 24.10 2.40
C LEU A 2 -9.58 23.27 2.15
N ASP A 3 -10.67 23.95 1.81
CA ASP A 3 -11.85 23.31 1.25
C ASP A 3 -11.38 22.46 0.08
N GLY A 4 -11.55 21.14 0.22
CA GLY A 4 -11.17 20.16 -0.77
C GLY A 4 -11.94 20.47 -2.05
N ALA A 5 -11.25 21.08 -3.01
CA ALA A 5 -11.75 21.12 -4.36
C ALA A 5 -12.06 19.67 -4.78
N ASP A 6 -13.21 19.47 -5.40
CA ASP A 6 -13.65 18.19 -5.95
C ASP A 6 -12.72 17.82 -7.12
N THR A 7 -11.55 17.28 -6.79
CA THR A 7 -10.43 17.07 -7.73
C THR A 7 -10.54 15.74 -8.48
N GLY A 8 -11.54 14.93 -8.15
CA GLY A 8 -11.71 13.59 -8.70
C GLY A 8 -13.15 13.15 -8.85
N VAL A 9 -13.34 12.02 -9.52
CA VAL A 9 -14.63 11.36 -9.73
C VAL A 9 -14.47 9.88 -9.43
N CYS A 10 -15.48 9.30 -8.80
CA CYS A 10 -15.52 7.87 -8.57
C CYS A 10 -15.84 7.17 -9.89
N THR A 11 -14.93 6.30 -10.33
CA THR A 11 -15.02 5.59 -11.59
C THR A 11 -14.97 4.10 -11.32
N GLU A 12 -15.75 3.30 -12.04
CA GLU A 12 -15.77 1.85 -11.89
C GLU A 12 -14.58 1.19 -12.58
N PRO A 13 -14.10 0.02 -12.11
CA PRO A 13 -12.96 -0.68 -12.71
C PRO A 13 -13.05 -0.89 -14.22
N MET A 14 -14.25 -1.12 -14.75
CA MET A 14 -14.48 -1.32 -16.18
C MET A 14 -14.17 -0.07 -17.02
N ASP A 15 -14.32 1.11 -16.44
CA ASP A 15 -14.19 2.40 -17.13
C ASP A 15 -12.76 2.97 -17.06
N PHE A 16 -11.94 2.49 -16.11
CA PHE A 16 -10.57 2.96 -15.93
C PHE A 16 -9.49 1.91 -16.21
N ASP A 17 -9.87 0.75 -16.72
CA ASP A 17 -8.97 -0.38 -16.95
C ASP A 17 -7.76 -0.03 -17.84
N LEU A 18 -7.99 0.81 -18.85
CA LEU A 18 -6.95 1.34 -19.76
C LEU A 18 -6.26 2.60 -19.23
N LEU A 19 -6.81 3.22 -18.18
CA LEU A 19 -6.30 4.47 -17.60
C LEU A 19 -5.28 4.23 -16.49
N LEU A 20 -5.26 3.04 -15.87
CA LEU A 20 -4.35 2.69 -14.77
C LEU A 20 -3.42 1.51 -15.10
N PRO A 21 -2.59 1.55 -16.16
CA PRO A 21 -1.72 0.43 -16.53
C PRO A 21 -0.83 -0.10 -15.39
N PHE A 22 -0.33 0.78 -14.51
CA PHE A 22 0.53 0.41 -13.40
C PHE A 22 -0.27 -0.05 -12.16
N CYS A 23 -1.28 0.70 -11.72
CA CYS A 23 -2.01 0.39 -10.49
C CYS A 23 -3.22 -0.56 -10.67
N LYS A 24 -3.64 -0.90 -11.90
CA LYS A 24 -4.81 -1.75 -12.17
C LYS A 24 -4.84 -3.04 -11.35
N ALA A 25 -3.71 -3.74 -11.25
CA ALA A 25 -3.64 -5.04 -10.56
C ALA A 25 -4.01 -4.96 -9.07
N VAL A 26 -3.91 -3.78 -8.45
CA VAL A 26 -4.09 -3.58 -7.01
C VAL A 26 -5.31 -2.72 -6.69
N VAL A 27 -5.96 -2.13 -7.70
CA VAL A 27 -7.16 -1.30 -7.57
C VAL A 27 -8.37 -2.01 -8.22
N PRO A 28 -8.92 -3.09 -7.60
CA PRO A 28 -10.04 -3.86 -8.16
C PRO A 28 -11.42 -3.27 -7.79
N TYR A 29 -11.48 -2.02 -7.36
CA TYR A 29 -12.67 -1.39 -6.78
C TYR A 29 -12.96 -0.05 -7.45
N THR A 30 -14.17 0.49 -7.23
CA THR A 30 -14.51 1.85 -7.63
C THR A 30 -13.58 2.85 -6.95
N ALA A 31 -12.77 3.54 -7.76
CA ALA A 31 -11.68 4.38 -7.28
C ALA A 31 -11.90 5.85 -7.63
N CYS A 32 -11.39 6.74 -6.78
CA CYS A 32 -11.41 8.17 -7.03
C CYS A 32 -10.26 8.55 -7.98
N LEU A 33 -10.61 8.96 -9.19
CA LEU A 33 -9.67 9.32 -10.25
C LEU A 33 -9.69 10.83 -10.53
N PRO A 34 -8.57 11.43 -10.97
CA PRO A 34 -8.55 12.83 -11.41
C PRO A 34 -9.64 13.14 -12.43
N ARG A 35 -10.44 14.17 -12.16
CA ARG A 35 -11.44 14.66 -13.11
C ARG A 35 -10.73 15.51 -14.17
N TYR A 36 -10.98 15.21 -15.44
CA TYR A 36 -10.44 16.03 -16.52
C TYR A 36 -10.89 17.49 -16.38
N GLN A 37 -9.95 18.41 -16.56
CA GLN A 37 -10.19 19.85 -16.50
C GLN A 37 -9.42 20.59 -17.60
N ALA A 38 -10.10 21.52 -18.28
CA ALA A 38 -9.54 22.22 -19.43
C ALA A 38 -8.31 23.08 -19.09
N LEU A 39 -8.25 23.61 -17.85
CA LEU A 39 -7.13 24.42 -17.35
C LEU A 39 -5.85 23.60 -17.14
N TRP A 40 -5.98 22.32 -16.79
CA TRP A 40 -4.86 21.42 -16.55
C TRP A 40 -5.05 20.11 -17.31
N TYR A 41 -4.76 20.14 -18.61
CA TYR A 41 -4.91 18.99 -19.51
C TYR A 41 -4.13 17.74 -19.08
N ASN A 42 -3.06 17.92 -18.31
CA ASN A 42 -2.26 16.83 -17.73
C ASN A 42 -2.89 16.21 -16.46
N HIS A 43 -3.96 16.79 -15.91
CA HIS A 43 -4.68 16.27 -14.74
C HIS A 43 -5.63 15.14 -15.17
N SER A 44 -5.06 14.00 -15.58
CA SER A 44 -5.79 12.81 -16.00
C SER A 44 -5.39 11.60 -15.17
N ALA A 45 -6.25 10.58 -15.11
CA ALA A 45 -5.96 9.31 -14.46
C ALA A 45 -4.69 8.65 -15.02
N LEU A 46 -4.54 8.65 -16.36
CA LEU A 46 -3.37 8.07 -17.03
C LEU A 46 -2.08 8.80 -16.68
N THR A 47 -2.09 10.13 -16.68
CA THR A 47 -0.90 10.91 -16.32
C THR A 47 -0.54 10.71 -14.86
N LYS A 48 -1.54 10.62 -13.97
CA LYS A 48 -1.31 10.33 -12.55
C LYS A 48 -0.73 8.93 -12.36
N ASP A 49 -1.27 7.91 -13.02
CA ASP A 49 -0.77 6.54 -12.92
C ASP A 49 0.68 6.42 -13.42
N ARG A 50 1.02 7.10 -14.54
CA ARG A 50 2.40 7.22 -15.01
C ARG A 50 3.31 7.92 -14.01
N PHE A 51 2.85 8.99 -13.38
CA PHE A 51 3.61 9.66 -12.32
C PHE A 51 3.85 8.71 -11.13
N VAL A 52 2.84 7.94 -10.74
CA VAL A 52 2.93 6.95 -9.67
C VAL A 52 3.94 5.86 -10.02
N GLU A 53 3.90 5.33 -11.24
CA GLU A 53 4.88 4.36 -11.75
C GLU A 53 6.31 4.92 -11.74
N GLN A 54 6.51 6.12 -12.30
CA GLN A 54 7.82 6.76 -12.36
C GLN A 54 8.40 7.03 -10.98
N MET A 55 7.57 7.52 -10.05
CA MET A 55 7.99 7.80 -8.69
C MET A 55 8.29 6.51 -7.93
N PHE A 56 7.46 5.48 -8.07
CA PHE A 56 7.71 4.16 -7.49
C PHE A 56 9.07 3.61 -7.97
N ASN A 57 9.28 3.55 -9.29
CA ASN A 57 10.51 3.05 -9.88
C ASN A 57 11.72 3.85 -9.41
N LYS A 58 11.62 5.20 -9.41
CA LYS A 58 12.68 6.07 -8.91
C LYS A 58 13.06 5.73 -7.47
N LEU A 59 12.08 5.61 -6.57
CA LEU A 59 12.31 5.37 -5.15
C LEU A 59 12.90 3.97 -4.91
N VAL A 60 12.35 2.94 -5.55
CA VAL A 60 12.85 1.56 -5.43
C VAL A 60 14.26 1.42 -5.98
N ILE A 61 14.52 1.95 -7.18
CA ILE A 61 15.85 1.89 -7.81
C ILE A 61 16.87 2.66 -6.95
N GLN A 62 16.53 3.88 -6.53
CA GLN A 62 17.42 4.67 -5.69
C GLN A 62 17.74 3.94 -4.38
N ARG A 63 16.75 3.30 -3.76
CA ARG A 63 16.98 2.55 -2.53
C ARG A 63 17.86 1.32 -2.75
N LYS A 64 17.62 0.54 -3.82
CA LYS A 64 18.48 -0.59 -4.20
C LYS A 64 19.92 -0.15 -4.46
N ILE A 65 20.13 0.98 -5.16
CA ILE A 65 21.49 1.52 -5.40
C ILE A 65 22.22 1.75 -4.09
N TYR A 66 21.57 2.35 -3.09
CA TYR A 66 22.18 2.56 -1.78
C TYR A 66 22.43 1.25 -1.02
N GLU A 67 21.46 0.33 -1.04
CA GLU A 67 21.59 -0.98 -0.38
C GLU A 67 22.68 -1.86 -0.99
N THR A 68 23.00 -1.70 -2.28
CA THR A 68 24.06 -2.46 -2.97
C THR A 68 25.39 -1.71 -3.07
N ASN A 69 25.50 -0.50 -2.51
CA ASN A 69 26.71 0.31 -2.62
C ASN A 69 27.80 -0.22 -1.68
N THR A 70 28.85 -0.81 -2.24
CA THR A 70 29.96 -1.38 -1.48
C THR A 70 30.72 -0.33 -0.68
N THR A 71 30.92 0.88 -1.22
CA THR A 71 31.62 1.95 -0.51
C THR A 71 30.88 2.35 0.76
N MET A 72 29.56 2.49 0.69
CA MET A 72 28.74 2.83 1.87
C MET A 72 28.75 1.70 2.92
N ALA A 73 28.77 0.46 2.46
CA ALA A 73 28.89 -0.71 3.32
C ALA A 73 30.28 -0.80 3.99
N ASP A 74 31.35 -0.54 3.24
CA ASP A 74 32.73 -0.57 3.73
C ASP A 74 33.00 0.54 4.74
N ASP A 75 32.41 1.73 4.52
CA ASP A 75 32.57 2.90 5.39
C ASP A 75 31.60 2.91 6.60
N ASP A 76 30.69 1.93 6.71
CA ASP A 76 29.57 1.89 7.69
C ASP A 76 28.76 3.20 7.71
N THR A 77 28.47 3.73 6.52
CA THR A 77 27.76 5.01 6.35
C THR A 77 26.35 4.85 5.80
N ASP A 78 25.44 5.71 6.27
CA ASP A 78 24.06 5.74 5.80
C ASP A 78 23.92 6.62 4.53
N GLU A 79 22.72 6.65 3.95
CA GLU A 79 22.44 7.46 2.76
C GLU A 79 22.61 8.99 2.93
N TRP A 80 22.86 9.46 4.16
CA TRP A 80 23.12 10.85 4.52
C TRP A 80 24.55 11.10 5.04
N GLY A 81 25.41 10.08 5.02
CA GLY A 81 26.78 10.14 5.54
C GLY A 81 26.88 10.02 7.08
N GLY A 82 25.82 9.54 7.73
CA GLY A 82 25.79 9.23 9.15
C GLY A 82 26.42 7.88 9.51
N PRO A 83 26.72 7.62 10.80
CA PRO A 83 27.53 6.48 11.24
C PRO A 83 26.70 5.19 11.43
N ARG A 84 26.03 4.71 10.38
CA ARG A 84 25.27 3.45 10.39
C ARG A 84 25.21 2.83 8.99
N SER A 85 25.45 1.53 8.91
CA SER A 85 25.17 0.75 7.69
C SER A 85 23.69 0.79 7.27
N ILE A 86 23.50 0.80 5.96
CA ILE A 86 22.19 0.76 5.32
C ILE A 86 21.60 -0.63 5.47
N THR A 87 20.44 -0.74 6.11
CA THR A 87 19.70 -2.00 6.17
C THR A 87 19.11 -2.33 4.79
N PRO A 88 19.44 -3.49 4.18
CA PRO A 88 18.81 -3.95 2.95
C PRO A 88 17.34 -4.26 3.20
N ARG A 89 16.45 -3.73 2.37
CA ARG A 89 14.99 -3.91 2.48
C ARG A 89 14.34 -4.22 1.15
N PHE A 90 14.87 -3.66 0.06
CA PHE A 90 14.35 -3.80 -1.29
C PHE A 90 15.23 -4.74 -2.13
N THR A 91 16.52 -4.83 -1.85
CA THR A 91 17.39 -5.84 -2.48
C THR A 91 16.92 -7.24 -2.09
N ASP A 92 16.66 -8.08 -3.10
CA ASP A 92 16.20 -9.47 -2.98
C ASP A 92 14.90 -9.68 -2.16
N ASN A 93 14.07 -8.64 -2.01
CA ASN A 93 12.81 -8.70 -1.28
C ASN A 93 11.62 -8.21 -2.14
N PRO A 94 11.08 -9.10 -2.99
CA PRO A 94 9.93 -8.75 -3.84
C PRO A 94 8.67 -8.46 -3.03
N ASP A 95 8.54 -8.98 -1.82
CA ASP A 95 7.38 -8.73 -0.95
C ASP A 95 7.34 -7.28 -0.47
N CYS A 96 8.50 -6.71 -0.12
CA CYS A 96 8.62 -5.28 0.20
C CYS A 96 8.28 -4.39 -1.00
N GLU A 97 8.79 -4.71 -2.19
CA GLU A 97 8.47 -3.98 -3.42
C GLU A 97 6.98 -4.01 -3.74
N ASN A 98 6.36 -5.18 -3.64
CA ASN A 98 4.93 -5.35 -3.86
C ASN A 98 4.10 -4.62 -2.80
N ALA A 99 4.49 -4.71 -1.53
CA ALA A 99 3.81 -4.00 -0.45
C ALA A 99 3.91 -2.48 -0.63
N PHE A 100 5.07 -1.97 -1.06
CA PHE A 100 5.27 -0.56 -1.36
C PHE A 100 4.45 -0.11 -2.57
N ARG A 101 4.40 -0.93 -3.63
CA ARG A 101 3.55 -0.67 -4.81
C ARG A 101 2.08 -0.56 -4.41
N ASN A 102 1.59 -1.54 -3.64
CA ASN A 102 0.20 -1.56 -3.16
C ASN A 102 -0.11 -0.31 -2.34
N TYR A 103 0.74 -0.01 -1.36
CA TYR A 103 0.65 1.19 -0.53
C TYR A 103 0.57 2.47 -1.38
N PHE A 104 1.49 2.61 -2.34
CA PHE A 104 1.61 3.82 -3.15
C PHE A 104 0.45 3.99 -4.13
N CYS A 105 -0.05 2.89 -4.70
CA CYS A 105 -1.26 2.90 -5.53
C CYS A 105 -2.52 3.25 -4.73
N TRP A 106 -2.74 2.63 -3.57
CA TRP A 106 -3.92 2.89 -2.74
C TRP A 106 -3.94 4.31 -2.15
N LEU A 107 -2.77 4.88 -1.87
CA LEU A 107 -2.63 6.29 -1.49
C LEU A 107 -3.10 7.23 -2.62
N ASN A 108 -2.82 6.89 -3.88
CA ASN A 108 -3.12 7.73 -5.03
C ASN A 108 -4.50 7.48 -5.64
N PHE A 109 -5.03 6.27 -5.49
CA PHE A 109 -6.32 5.83 -6.04
C PHE A 109 -7.17 5.23 -4.92
N PRO A 110 -7.66 6.07 -4.00
CA PRO A 110 -8.47 5.61 -2.88
C PRO A 110 -9.80 5.06 -3.37
N ARG A 111 -10.32 4.07 -2.63
CA ARG A 111 -11.65 3.50 -2.86
C ARG A 111 -12.72 4.56 -2.60
N CYS A 112 -13.82 4.51 -3.35
CA CYS A 112 -15.02 5.28 -3.06
C CYS A 112 -16.05 4.50 -2.25
N ASP A 113 -16.80 5.20 -1.40
CA ASP A 113 -18.03 4.68 -0.81
C ASP A 113 -19.22 4.79 -1.78
N SER A 114 -20.38 4.29 -1.34
CA SER A 114 -21.64 4.36 -2.11
C SER A 114 -22.16 5.79 -2.31
N GLU A 115 -21.66 6.76 -1.55
CA GLU A 115 -21.99 8.19 -1.68
C GLU A 115 -21.03 8.90 -2.64
N GLY A 116 -20.07 8.19 -3.25
CA GLY A 116 -19.09 8.76 -4.15
C GLY A 116 -17.98 9.54 -3.44
N ARG A 117 -17.74 9.29 -2.15
CA ARG A 117 -16.66 9.92 -1.38
C ARG A 117 -15.46 8.99 -1.32
N SER A 118 -14.26 9.56 -1.47
CA SER A 118 -13.02 8.81 -1.28
C SER A 118 -12.82 8.42 0.19
N LEU A 119 -12.30 7.22 0.39
CA LEU A 119 -12.06 6.65 1.71
C LEU A 119 -10.59 6.81 2.12
N LEU A 120 -10.40 7.02 3.42
CA LEU A 120 -9.08 6.98 4.06
C LEU A 120 -8.41 5.61 3.88
N MET A 121 -7.08 5.57 4.01
CA MET A 121 -6.33 4.32 3.89
C MET A 121 -6.51 3.43 5.13
N CYS A 122 -6.59 2.12 4.94
CA CYS A 122 -6.69 1.18 6.05
C CYS A 122 -5.37 1.13 6.83
N ARG A 123 -5.44 1.01 8.16
CA ARG A 123 -4.24 0.86 9.01
C ARG A 123 -3.39 -0.35 8.63
N SER A 124 -4.06 -1.45 8.29
CA SER A 124 -3.44 -2.70 7.86
C SER A 124 -2.53 -2.54 6.64
N VAL A 125 -2.78 -1.55 5.78
CA VAL A 125 -1.94 -1.25 4.61
C VAL A 125 -0.58 -0.74 5.05
N CYS A 126 -0.56 0.21 5.98
CA CYS A 126 0.67 0.74 6.55
C CYS A 126 1.43 -0.35 7.31
N GLU A 127 0.73 -1.14 8.12
CA GLU A 127 1.36 -2.23 8.89
C GLU A 127 1.92 -3.33 7.99
N ASN A 128 1.21 -3.67 6.90
CA ASN A 128 1.71 -4.63 5.92
C ASN A 128 2.98 -4.10 5.22
N PHE A 129 2.99 -2.85 4.78
CA PHE A 129 4.20 -2.24 4.20
C PHE A 129 5.38 -2.27 5.18
N MET A 130 5.15 -1.86 6.43
CA MET A 130 6.19 -1.87 7.46
C MET A 130 6.72 -3.29 7.75
N THR A 131 5.84 -4.28 7.77
CA THR A 131 6.18 -5.67 8.05
C THR A 131 6.91 -6.33 6.88
N SER A 132 6.41 -6.21 5.64
CA SER A 132 7.04 -6.78 4.45
C SER A 132 8.45 -6.22 4.20
N CYS A 133 8.66 -4.95 4.54
CA CYS A 133 9.96 -4.29 4.45
C CYS A 133 10.80 -4.38 5.74
N GLN A 134 10.36 -5.18 6.71
CA GLN A 134 11.08 -5.50 7.95
C GLN A 134 11.52 -4.26 8.75
N TYR A 135 10.68 -3.22 8.77
CA TYR A 135 10.93 -2.05 9.62
C TYR A 135 10.77 -2.44 11.08
N SER A 136 11.69 -1.95 11.92
CA SER A 136 11.55 -2.10 13.36
C SER A 136 10.28 -1.39 13.85
N SER A 137 9.61 -1.98 14.84
CA SER A 137 8.28 -1.52 15.31
C SER A 137 8.26 -0.08 15.83
N ASP A 138 9.39 0.44 16.28
CA ASP A 138 9.56 1.84 16.72
C ASP A 138 9.56 2.83 15.55
N LEU A 139 9.81 2.38 14.32
CA LEU A 139 9.72 3.17 13.09
C LEU A 139 8.32 3.15 12.47
N TRP A 140 7.41 2.32 12.98
CA TRP A 140 6.07 2.22 12.43
C TRP A 140 5.32 3.51 12.71
N ARG A 141 4.73 4.08 11.66
CA ARG A 141 3.94 5.31 11.71
C ARG A 141 2.52 5.04 11.22
N CYS A 142 1.95 3.95 11.72
CA CYS A 142 0.61 3.47 11.39
C CYS A 142 -0.40 3.74 12.50
N GLY A 143 -0.02 4.42 13.58
CA GLY A 143 -0.82 4.64 14.79
C GLY A 143 -1.76 5.85 14.72
N ASP A 144 -2.03 6.45 15.88
CA ASP A 144 -3.00 7.54 16.03
C ASP A 144 -2.36 8.89 15.61
N PRO A 145 -3.03 9.69 14.76
CA PRO A 145 -2.57 11.04 14.42
C PRO A 145 -2.26 11.94 15.61
N LYS A 146 -2.92 11.75 16.78
CA LYS A 146 -2.64 12.50 18.00
C LYS A 146 -1.20 12.29 18.52
N TYR A 147 -0.57 11.19 18.13
CA TYR A 147 0.83 10.86 18.42
C TYR A 147 1.71 10.91 17.18
N VAL A 148 1.31 11.70 16.16
CA VAL A 148 1.98 11.74 14.85
C VAL A 148 2.15 10.34 14.26
N ASN A 149 1.10 9.55 14.39
CA ASN A 149 1.01 8.16 13.94
C ASN A 149 1.94 7.17 14.67
N ALA A 150 2.55 7.53 15.79
CA ALA A 150 3.15 6.56 16.69
C ALA A 150 2.08 5.77 17.48
N ARG A 151 2.49 4.67 18.13
CA ARG A 151 1.60 3.89 19.01
C ARG A 151 1.34 4.57 20.37
N SER A 152 2.25 5.44 20.79
CA SER A 152 2.20 6.22 22.02
C SER A 152 2.82 7.59 21.80
N ALA A 153 2.60 8.52 22.72
CA ALA A 153 3.22 9.84 22.65
C ALA A 153 4.74 9.71 22.65
N GLU A 154 5.40 10.23 21.62
CA GLU A 154 6.85 10.34 21.60
C GLU A 154 7.30 11.50 22.49
N ILE A 155 8.39 11.28 23.23
CA ILE A 155 9.02 12.32 24.03
C ILE A 155 9.93 13.11 23.10
N SER A 156 9.68 14.41 22.94
CA SER A 156 10.62 15.25 22.19
C SER A 156 11.94 15.36 22.91
N THR A 157 13.04 15.24 22.17
CA THR A 157 14.40 15.53 22.63
C THR A 157 14.91 16.87 22.11
N THR A 158 14.15 17.53 21.22
CA THR A 158 14.56 18.76 20.55
C THR A 158 14.09 19.98 21.34
N TRP A 159 15.06 20.74 21.86
CA TRP A 159 14.84 21.95 22.65
C TRP A 159 15.11 23.19 21.80
N ILE A 160 14.07 23.98 21.52
CA ILE A 160 14.16 25.24 20.75
C ILE A 160 13.40 26.31 21.56
N ASP A 161 14.01 27.48 21.76
CA ASP A 161 13.38 28.63 22.44
C ASP A 161 12.70 28.29 23.78
N GLN A 162 13.42 27.55 24.63
CA GLN A 162 12.94 27.10 25.95
C GLN A 162 11.68 26.22 25.91
N LYS A 163 11.41 25.59 24.76
CA LYS A 163 10.29 24.66 24.58
C LYS A 163 10.77 23.38 23.91
N LEU A 164 10.21 22.26 24.33
CA LEU A 164 10.29 21.03 23.57
C LEU A 164 9.44 21.20 22.30
N VAL A 165 10.10 21.24 21.15
CA VAL A 165 9.42 21.30 19.86
C VAL A 165 9.39 19.90 19.30
N TYR A 166 8.18 19.43 18.99
CA TYR A 166 7.98 18.17 18.28
C TYR A 166 7.21 18.48 17.00
N TYR A 167 7.91 18.47 15.86
CA TYR A 167 7.27 18.64 14.57
C TYR A 167 7.70 17.50 13.64
N ARG A 168 6.70 16.76 13.16
CA ARG A 168 6.85 15.78 12.09
C ARG A 168 5.71 16.00 11.10
N ALA A 169 6.01 15.91 9.81
CA ALA A 169 4.98 15.89 8.80
C ALA A 169 4.07 14.66 8.99
N PRO A 170 2.77 14.77 8.68
CA PRO A 170 1.88 13.61 8.67
C PRO A 170 2.44 12.50 7.78
N TYR A 171 2.38 11.26 8.27
CA TYR A 171 2.80 10.12 7.47
C TYR A 171 1.88 9.97 6.25
N PRO A 172 2.38 9.64 5.04
CA PRO A 172 1.53 9.56 3.86
C PRO A 172 0.33 8.63 4.07
N GLY A 173 -0.87 9.09 3.71
CA GLY A 173 -2.11 8.32 3.93
C GLY A 173 -2.65 8.33 5.36
N SER A 174 -1.98 9.01 6.29
CA SER A 174 -2.58 9.41 7.57
C SER A 174 -3.70 10.45 7.33
N PRO A 175 -4.84 10.36 8.04
CA PRO A 175 -5.16 9.40 9.09
C PRO A 175 -5.54 8.01 8.56
N PHE A 176 -5.11 6.97 9.28
CA PHE A 176 -5.48 5.59 9.01
C PHE A 176 -6.77 5.21 9.72
N LYS A 177 -7.57 4.35 9.08
CA LYS A 177 -8.79 3.78 9.66
C LYS A 177 -8.69 2.26 9.73
N ASP A 178 -9.26 1.67 10.77
CA ASP A 178 -9.24 0.22 10.95
C ASP A 178 -10.27 -0.47 10.05
N ASN A 179 -9.95 -1.69 9.59
CA ASN A 179 -10.93 -2.52 8.90
C ASN A 179 -12.05 -2.92 9.87
N VAL A 180 -13.26 -3.05 9.34
CA VAL A 180 -14.44 -3.46 10.11
C VAL A 180 -15.09 -4.63 9.39
N ALA A 181 -15.52 -5.63 10.15
CA ALA A 181 -16.41 -6.67 9.68
C ALA A 181 -17.79 -6.47 10.31
N ASP A 182 -18.83 -6.77 9.55
CA ASP A 182 -20.21 -6.82 10.02
C ASP A 182 -20.31 -7.91 11.10
N PRO A 183 -20.78 -7.59 12.32
CA PRO A 183 -20.84 -8.54 13.43
C PRO A 183 -21.80 -9.71 13.17
N ASP A 184 -22.83 -9.51 12.35
CA ASP A 184 -23.87 -10.52 12.11
C ASP A 184 -23.49 -11.45 10.95
N THR A 185 -22.88 -10.89 9.90
CA THR A 185 -22.54 -11.65 8.69
C THR A 185 -21.07 -12.04 8.60
N ASN A 186 -20.23 -11.49 9.48
CA ASN A 186 -18.76 -11.56 9.45
C ASN A 186 -18.16 -11.13 8.10
N LYS A 187 -18.92 -10.38 7.30
CA LYS A 187 -18.48 -9.87 6.01
C LYS A 187 -17.73 -8.55 6.20
N PRO A 188 -16.63 -8.34 5.47
CA PRO A 188 -15.90 -7.08 5.52
C PRO A 188 -16.76 -5.91 5.03
N VAL A 189 -16.69 -4.78 5.75
CA VAL A 189 -17.41 -3.55 5.42
C VAL A 189 -16.46 -2.58 4.74
N VAL A 190 -16.97 -1.85 3.75
CA VAL A 190 -16.24 -0.79 3.04
C VAL A 190 -16.11 0.44 3.94
N VAL A 191 -14.99 0.53 4.66
CA VAL A 191 -14.74 1.65 5.59
C VAL A 191 -13.45 2.42 5.29
N CYS A 192 -12.52 1.81 4.56
CA CYS A 192 -11.20 2.33 4.24
C CYS A 192 -10.67 1.67 2.94
N THR A 193 -9.54 2.16 2.43
CA THR A 193 -8.89 1.65 1.20
C THR A 193 -7.79 0.64 1.55
N PRO A 194 -7.77 -0.59 0.98
CA PRO A 194 -8.70 -1.13 -0.01
C PRO A 194 -9.98 -1.78 0.57
N SER A 195 -10.08 -1.93 1.90
CA SER A 195 -11.01 -2.81 2.62
C SER A 195 -10.90 -4.28 2.20
N LEU A 196 -11.14 -5.19 3.15
CA LEU A 196 -11.08 -6.64 2.93
C LEU A 196 -12.23 -7.19 2.06
N GLU A 197 -13.16 -6.35 1.60
CA GLU A 197 -14.28 -6.80 0.74
C GLU A 197 -13.84 -7.47 -0.56
N ASN A 198 -12.63 -7.17 -1.03
CA ASN A 198 -12.09 -7.73 -2.28
C ASN A 198 -10.88 -8.66 -2.07
N THR A 199 -10.56 -9.07 -0.83
CA THR A 199 -9.49 -10.07 -0.62
C THR A 199 -9.97 -11.45 -1.08
N ALA A 200 -9.53 -11.81 -2.29
CA ALA A 200 -9.59 -13.13 -2.93
C ALA A 200 -10.95 -13.85 -2.87
N ARG A 201 -11.64 -13.92 -4.03
CA ARG A 201 -12.35 -15.17 -4.35
C ARG A 201 -11.28 -16.26 -4.30
N SER A 202 -11.29 -17.07 -3.26
CA SER A 202 -10.56 -18.34 -3.25
C SER A 202 -11.04 -19.08 -4.49
N SER A 203 -10.20 -19.12 -5.54
CA SER A 203 -10.36 -20.15 -6.55
C SER A 203 -9.99 -21.44 -5.84
N CYS A 204 -10.96 -21.98 -5.10
CA CYS A 204 -10.92 -23.35 -4.65
C CYS A 204 -10.97 -24.16 -5.94
N GLY A 205 -9.78 -24.43 -6.49
CA GLY A 205 -9.61 -25.37 -7.58
C GLY A 205 -10.20 -26.68 -7.09
N ALA A 206 -11.37 -27.03 -7.61
CA ALA A 206 -11.89 -28.37 -7.50
C ALA A 206 -10.93 -29.28 -8.29
N SER A 207 -9.83 -29.69 -7.66
CA SER A 207 -9.13 -30.90 -8.05
C SER A 207 -10.07 -32.06 -7.74
N GLN A 208 -10.94 -32.37 -8.69
CA GLN A 208 -11.55 -33.69 -8.75
C GLN A 208 -10.40 -34.69 -8.93
N VAL A 209 -10.02 -35.32 -7.82
CA VAL A 209 -9.22 -36.54 -7.83
C VAL A 209 -10.07 -37.59 -8.51
N VAL A 210 -9.87 -37.77 -9.81
CA VAL A 210 -10.38 -38.92 -10.57
C VAL A 210 -9.56 -40.13 -10.12
N LEU A 211 -9.97 -40.78 -9.04
CA LEU A 211 -9.54 -42.13 -8.68
C LEU A 211 -10.34 -43.11 -9.56
N GLY A 212 -9.88 -43.26 -10.80
CA GLY A 212 -10.37 -44.24 -11.76
C GLY A 212 -9.70 -45.60 -11.55
N PHE A 213 -10.44 -46.50 -10.88
CA PHE A 213 -10.36 -47.96 -10.89
C PHE A 213 -9.28 -48.62 -11.78
N ALA A 214 -8.19 -49.07 -11.15
CA ALA A 214 -7.31 -50.12 -11.68
C ALA A 214 -7.30 -51.31 -10.71
N ALA A 215 -8.46 -51.98 -10.58
CA ALA A 215 -8.58 -53.21 -9.79
C ALA A 215 -9.70 -54.10 -10.35
N ALA A 216 -9.62 -54.44 -11.64
CA ALA A 216 -10.51 -55.44 -12.26
C ALA A 216 -9.87 -56.07 -13.49
N LEU A 217 -8.66 -56.64 -13.37
CA LEU A 217 -8.06 -57.50 -14.41
C LEU A 217 -7.09 -58.56 -13.84
N TRP A 218 -7.30 -58.96 -12.59
CA TRP A 218 -6.60 -60.09 -11.93
C TRP A 218 -7.54 -61.27 -11.58
N LEU A 219 -8.70 -61.37 -12.25
CA LEU A 219 -9.66 -62.47 -12.07
C LEU A 219 -10.02 -63.21 -13.38
N LEU A 220 -9.12 -63.20 -14.37
CA LEU A 220 -9.22 -64.08 -15.55
C LEU A 220 -7.95 -64.92 -15.72
N SER A 221 -7.59 -65.63 -14.64
CA SER A 221 -6.68 -66.77 -14.68
C SER A 221 -7.13 -67.80 -13.66
N TYR A 222 -8.34 -68.34 -13.88
CA TYR A 222 -8.75 -69.72 -13.61
C TYR A 222 -10.06 -70.00 -14.34
#